data_AF-A0A0D2CCY1-F1
#
_entry.id   AF-A0A0D2CCY1-F1
#
_cell.length_a   1.000
_cell.length_b   1.000
_cell.length_c   1.000
_cell.angle_alpha   90.00
_cell.angle_beta   90.00
_cell.angle_gamma   90.00
#
_symmetry.space_group_name_H-M   'P 1'
#
loop_
_entity.id
_entity.type
_entity.pdbx_description
1 polymer ?
#
loop_
_entity_poly.entity_id
_entity_poly.type
_entity_poly.pdbx_seq_one_letter_code
_entity_poly.pdbx_strand_id
1 'polypeptide(L)'
;MDIDISDILADVSRSHNYAASSSQPQHYSSTDTDAFADHQLLTRAWQSERCAPDLLPYPNDLMTRVMSRLQAQISRIEDLAGGMSDEYATNHGLAQPRGGMQNANLVLAILQTDLSRTQFLVRSLLRQRLAKITKYATYYLAEQATSGGRPSVTMSPSEVAFLRHHQALLGELYESSFLNAFPQGLRRLDDSSGGVAMVEGPDPSQAVVVRCLAEGTWSNGRDIDDARDSGIEEGANVGLRMRSGEVWLVRWRDVKKGVERGELELL
;
A
#
# COMPACT_ATOMS: atom_id res chain seq x y z
N MET A 1 -38.66 -6.20 30.43
CA MET A 1 -37.29 -6.15 30.95
C MET A 1 -36.44 -6.80 29.87
N ASP A 2 -35.89 -5.99 28.98
CA ASP A 2 -34.99 -6.47 27.93
C ASP A 2 -33.66 -6.80 28.59
N ILE A 3 -33.27 -8.07 28.49
CA ILE A 3 -32.02 -8.56 29.06
C ILE A 3 -30.90 -8.09 28.14
N ASP A 4 -30.00 -7.27 28.66
CA ASP A 4 -28.82 -6.80 27.95
C ASP A 4 -27.81 -7.96 27.86
N ILE A 5 -27.61 -8.48 26.65
CA ILE A 5 -26.76 -9.64 26.33
C ILE A 5 -25.41 -9.18 25.75
N SER A 6 -25.15 -7.88 25.72
CA SER A 6 -23.95 -7.28 25.12
C SER A 6 -22.65 -7.77 25.76
N ASP A 7 -22.66 -8.02 27.07
CA ASP A 7 -21.49 -8.51 27.82
C ASP A 7 -21.12 -9.96 27.42
N ILE A 8 -22.13 -10.81 27.16
CA ILE A 8 -21.92 -12.21 26.73
C ILE A 8 -21.41 -12.26 25.29
N LEU A 9 -21.91 -11.38 24.41
CA LEU A 9 -21.41 -11.25 23.04
C LEU A 9 -19.98 -10.70 23.00
N ALA A 10 -19.65 -9.79 23.91
CA ALA A 10 -18.29 -9.28 24.06
C ALA A 10 -17.33 -10.38 24.55
N ASP A 11 -17.76 -11.26 25.47
CA ASP A 11 -16.92 -12.34 25.99
C ASP A 11 -16.63 -13.44 24.94
N VAL A 12 -17.63 -13.79 24.12
CA VAL A 12 -17.46 -14.73 22.99
C VAL A 12 -16.49 -14.18 21.94
N SER A 13 -16.43 -12.85 21.76
CA SER A 13 -15.45 -12.21 20.88
C SER A 13 -14.03 -12.16 21.46
N ARG A 14 -13.88 -12.27 22.79
CA ARG A 14 -12.59 -12.18 23.51
C ARG A 14 -11.91 -13.53 23.73
N SER A 15 -12.61 -14.64 23.58
CA SER A 15 -12.06 -15.99 23.71
C SER A 15 -11.18 -16.41 22.53
N HIS A 16 -10.04 -15.74 22.36
CA HIS A 16 -8.81 -16.31 21.80
C HIS A 16 -7.49 -15.67 22.28
N ASN A 17 -7.51 -14.69 23.19
CA ASN A 17 -6.28 -14.11 23.75
C ASN A 17 -6.08 -14.49 25.22
N TYR A 18 -5.70 -15.75 25.47
CA TYR A 18 -5.10 -16.13 26.74
C TYR A 18 -3.59 -15.97 26.69
N ALA A 19 -3.10 -14.80 27.12
CA ALA A 19 -1.97 -14.63 28.03
C ALA A 19 -1.49 -13.17 27.99
N ALA A 20 -1.96 -12.35 28.95
CA ALA A 20 -1.30 -11.10 29.28
C ALA A 20 -1.05 -11.05 30.78
N SER A 21 0.22 -11.13 31.18
CA SER A 21 0.67 -10.54 32.43
C SER A 21 2.13 -10.10 32.30
N SER A 22 2.34 -8.87 31.85
CA SER A 22 3.28 -7.93 32.49
C SER A 22 3.29 -6.60 31.73
N SER A 23 3.23 -5.54 32.50
CA SER A 23 3.24 -4.14 32.10
C SER A 23 4.58 -3.73 31.48
N GLN A 24 4.61 -3.51 30.17
CA GLN A 24 5.67 -2.78 29.46
C GLN A 24 5.09 -2.07 28.22
N PRO A 25 5.72 -0.99 27.73
CA PRO A 25 5.21 -0.17 26.62
C PRO A 25 5.03 -1.02 25.36
N GLN A 26 3.89 -0.88 24.69
CA GLN A 26 3.55 -1.67 23.50
C GLN A 26 4.54 -1.40 22.34
N HIS A 27 5.59 -2.22 22.27
CA HIS A 27 6.27 -2.52 21.03
C HIS A 27 5.36 -3.48 20.25
N TYR A 28 4.81 -3.04 19.12
CA TYR A 28 4.07 -3.90 18.21
C TYR A 28 5.00 -5.04 17.75
N SER A 29 4.77 -6.25 18.27
CA SER A 29 5.46 -7.45 17.83
C SER A 29 5.03 -7.79 16.40
N SER A 30 5.98 -7.81 15.47
CA SER A 30 5.78 -8.08 14.04
C SER A 30 5.29 -9.51 13.72
N THR A 31 5.16 -10.38 14.73
CA THR A 31 5.06 -11.83 14.53
C THR A 31 3.65 -12.42 14.48
N ASP A 32 2.61 -11.73 14.95
CA ASP A 32 1.22 -12.26 15.02
C ASP A 32 0.19 -11.32 14.39
N THR A 33 0.42 -10.95 13.13
CA THR A 33 -0.66 -10.33 12.33
C THR A 33 -1.48 -11.43 11.66
N ASP A 34 -2.80 -11.41 11.85
CA ASP A 34 -3.71 -12.38 11.22
C ASP A 34 -3.75 -12.16 9.68
N ALA A 35 -3.91 -13.24 8.91
CA ALA A 35 -4.02 -13.18 7.45
C ALA A 35 -5.18 -12.28 7.01
N PHE A 36 -6.27 -12.27 7.78
CA PHE A 36 -7.40 -11.38 7.55
C PHE A 36 -7.03 -9.91 7.73
N ALA A 37 -6.27 -9.58 8.78
CA ALA A 37 -5.79 -8.23 9.03
C ALA A 37 -4.84 -7.76 7.92
N ASP A 38 -3.89 -8.60 7.49
CA ASP A 38 -3.00 -8.29 6.37
C ASP A 38 -3.80 -8.04 5.07
N HIS A 39 -4.85 -8.82 4.81
CA HIS A 39 -5.72 -8.61 3.63
C HIS A 39 -6.48 -7.27 3.69
N GLN A 40 -6.99 -6.89 4.86
CA GLN A 40 -7.64 -5.59 5.05
C GLN A 40 -6.66 -4.44 4.85
N LEU A 41 -5.47 -4.54 5.44
CA LEU A 41 -4.41 -3.53 5.28
C LEU A 41 -3.96 -3.41 3.82
N LEU A 42 -3.84 -4.54 3.09
CA LEU A 42 -3.51 -4.53 1.66
C LEU A 42 -4.60 -3.83 0.85
N THR A 43 -5.87 -4.11 1.15
CA THR A 43 -7.01 -3.48 0.47
C THR A 43 -7.03 -1.97 0.71
N ARG A 44 -6.78 -1.54 1.95
CA ARG A 44 -6.66 -0.12 2.30
C ARG A 44 -5.49 0.54 1.60
N ALA A 45 -4.30 -0.07 1.62
CA ALA A 45 -3.13 0.45 0.93
C ALA A 45 -3.39 0.58 -0.59
N TRP A 46 -4.05 -0.41 -1.19
CA TRP A 46 -4.47 -0.38 -2.59
C TRP A 46 -5.47 0.75 -2.90
N GLN A 47 -6.49 0.94 -2.07
CA GLN A 47 -7.46 2.02 -2.25
C GLN A 47 -6.80 3.40 -2.07
N SER A 48 -6.03 3.58 -0.99
CA SER A 48 -5.31 4.82 -0.71
C SER A 48 -4.35 5.19 -1.84
N GLU A 49 -3.59 4.23 -2.35
CA GLU A 49 -2.68 4.48 -3.47
C GLU A 49 -3.42 4.87 -4.76
N ARG A 50 -4.64 4.38 -4.99
CA ARG A 50 -5.43 4.77 -6.16
C ARG A 50 -5.96 6.20 -6.06
N CYS A 51 -6.33 6.63 -4.86
CA CYS A 51 -6.96 7.92 -4.63
C CYS A 51 -5.96 9.04 -4.31
N ALA A 52 -4.75 8.71 -3.85
CA ALA A 52 -3.72 9.70 -3.58
C ALA A 52 -3.14 10.27 -4.90
N PRO A 53 -2.91 11.60 -4.98
CA PRO A 53 -2.29 12.23 -6.16
C PRO A 53 -0.78 12.00 -6.22
N ASP A 54 -0.12 11.88 -5.07
CA ASP A 54 1.31 11.57 -4.95
C ASP A 54 1.55 10.11 -4.56
N LEU A 55 2.82 9.70 -4.52
CA LEU A 55 3.22 8.36 -4.13
C LEU A 55 3.22 8.23 -2.59
N LEU A 56 2.47 7.24 -2.08
CA LEU A 56 2.42 6.97 -0.65
C LEU A 56 3.66 6.16 -0.18
N PRO A 57 3.93 6.13 1.14
CA PRO A 57 4.92 5.23 1.73
C PRO A 57 4.76 3.76 1.29
N TYR A 58 5.86 3.11 0.89
CA TYR A 58 5.83 1.71 0.50
C TYR A 58 5.66 0.83 1.76
N PRO A 59 4.62 -0.01 1.83
CA PRO A 59 4.34 -0.82 3.03
C PRO A 59 5.23 -2.08 3.05
N ASN A 60 6.52 -1.90 3.37
CA ASN A 60 7.54 -2.96 3.32
C ASN A 60 7.17 -4.21 4.13
N ASP A 61 6.80 -4.05 5.40
CA ASP A 61 6.53 -5.17 6.30
C ASP A 61 5.29 -5.95 5.85
N LEU A 62 4.21 -5.24 5.53
CA LEU A 62 2.97 -5.82 5.01
C LEU A 62 3.23 -6.59 3.72
N MET A 63 3.92 -5.97 2.75
CA MET A 63 4.18 -6.62 1.47
C MET A 63 5.06 -7.85 1.63
N THR A 64 6.06 -7.81 2.52
CA THR A 64 6.91 -8.98 2.82
C THR A 64 6.07 -10.13 3.38
N ARG A 65 5.18 -9.87 4.34
CA ARG A 65 4.29 -10.90 4.90
C ARG A 65 3.32 -11.44 3.86
N VAL A 66 2.66 -10.57 3.10
CA VAL A 66 1.70 -10.96 2.05
C VAL A 66 2.37 -11.80 0.96
N MET A 67 3.55 -11.39 0.48
CA MET A 67 4.29 -12.14 -0.54
C MET A 67 4.75 -13.52 -0.03
N SER A 68 5.17 -13.61 1.23
CA SER A 68 5.52 -14.89 1.87
C SER A 68 4.30 -15.82 1.97
N ARG A 69 3.15 -15.31 2.42
CA ARG A 69 1.89 -16.07 2.48
C ARG A 69 1.41 -16.52 1.10
N LEU A 70 1.53 -15.65 0.09
CA LEU A 70 1.20 -15.99 -1.30
C LEU A 70 2.07 -17.14 -1.81
N GLN A 71 3.39 -17.12 -1.55
CA GLN A 71 4.30 -18.19 -1.94
C GLN A 71 3.94 -19.53 -1.25
N ALA A 72 3.62 -19.49 0.05
CA ALA A 72 3.19 -20.67 0.79
C ALA A 72 1.84 -21.21 0.28
N GLN A 73 0.89 -20.34 -0.06
CA GLN A 73 -0.40 -20.72 -0.62
C GLN A 73 -0.26 -21.35 -2.02
N ILE A 74 0.67 -20.86 -2.84
CA ILE A 74 1.00 -21.46 -4.15
C ILE A 74 1.51 -22.89 -3.95
N SER A 75 2.52 -23.09 -3.10
CA SER A 75 3.06 -24.43 -2.80
C SER A 75 1.96 -25.38 -2.31
N ARG A 76 1.10 -24.92 -1.40
CA ARG A 76 -0.01 -25.72 -0.87
C ARG A 76 -1.02 -26.12 -1.96
N ILE A 77 -1.32 -25.21 -2.89
CA ILE A 77 -2.24 -25.50 -4.00
C ILE A 77 -1.61 -26.52 -4.97
N GLU A 78 -0.31 -26.40 -5.22
CA GLU A 78 0.45 -27.35 -6.05
C GLU A 78 0.48 -28.76 -5.42
N ASP A 79 0.73 -28.85 -4.12
CA ASP A 79 0.72 -30.12 -3.38
C ASP A 79 -0.66 -30.78 -3.38
N LEU A 80 -1.73 -30.00 -3.16
CA LEU A 80 -3.10 -30.51 -3.21
C LEU A 80 -3.48 -30.96 -4.61
N ALA A 81 -3.07 -30.22 -5.64
CA ALA A 81 -3.32 -30.59 -7.03
C ALA A 81 -2.54 -31.87 -7.44
N GLY A 82 -1.29 -32.02 -6.97
CA GLY A 82 -0.47 -33.20 -7.23
C GLY A 82 -0.90 -34.46 -6.46
N GLY A 83 -1.31 -34.30 -5.19
CA GLY A 83 -1.80 -35.41 -4.36
C GLY A 83 -3.13 -35.99 -4.84
N MET A 84 -3.95 -35.20 -5.53
CA MET A 84 -5.20 -35.66 -6.12
C MET A 84 -5.00 -36.65 -7.28
N SER A 85 -3.84 -36.68 -7.95
CA SER A 85 -3.58 -37.63 -9.03
C SER A 85 -3.13 -39.03 -8.56
N ASP A 86 -2.46 -39.14 -7.41
CA ASP A 86 -1.91 -40.41 -6.91
C ASP A 86 -2.96 -41.33 -6.24
N GLU A 87 -4.05 -40.75 -5.73
CA GLU A 87 -5.17 -41.50 -5.13
C GLU A 87 -5.98 -42.29 -6.17
N TYR A 88 -5.83 -41.97 -7.47
CA TYR A 88 -6.42 -42.74 -8.58
C TYR A 88 -5.64 -44.02 -8.92
N ALA A 89 -4.35 -44.11 -8.57
CA ALA A 89 -3.47 -45.19 -9.01
C ALA A 89 -3.35 -46.36 -8.02
N THR A 90 -3.69 -46.16 -6.74
CA THR A 90 -3.40 -47.13 -5.67
C THR A 90 -4.61 -47.92 -5.15
N ASN A 91 -5.86 -47.56 -5.49
CA ASN A 91 -7.05 -48.27 -5.02
C ASN A 91 -7.81 -49.00 -6.14
N HIS A 92 -7.14 -50.00 -6.71
CA HIS A 92 -7.77 -51.04 -7.53
C HIS A 92 -8.51 -52.05 -6.62
N GLY A 93 -9.58 -51.64 -5.89
CA GLY A 93 -10.42 -52.66 -5.23
C GLY A 93 -11.41 -52.28 -4.13
N LEU A 94 -11.35 -51.12 -3.47
CA LEU A 94 -12.36 -50.76 -2.45
C LEU A 94 -12.87 -49.34 -2.64
N ALA A 95 -14.14 -49.24 -3.02
CA ALA A 95 -14.85 -47.98 -3.20
C ALA A 95 -14.96 -47.21 -1.88
N GLN A 96 -14.06 -46.25 -1.68
CA GLN A 96 -14.24 -45.19 -0.69
C GLN A 96 -15.18 -44.10 -1.24
N PRO A 97 -15.92 -43.39 -0.38
CA PRO A 97 -17.08 -42.62 -0.80
C PRO A 97 -16.68 -41.43 -1.66
N ARG A 98 -17.28 -41.29 -2.85
CA ARG A 98 -17.17 -40.15 -3.79
C ARG A 98 -17.48 -38.77 -3.18
N GLY A 99 -17.90 -38.69 -1.90
CA GLY A 99 -18.15 -37.44 -1.18
C GLY A 99 -16.88 -36.71 -0.73
N GLY A 100 -15.79 -37.42 -0.40
CA GLY A 100 -14.53 -36.78 0.01
C GLY A 100 -13.85 -35.99 -1.10
N MET A 101 -13.92 -36.49 -2.34
CA MET A 101 -13.24 -35.89 -3.49
C MET A 101 -13.96 -34.65 -4.04
N GLN A 102 -15.29 -34.57 -3.93
CA GLN A 102 -16.04 -33.34 -4.27
C GLN A 102 -15.66 -32.19 -3.33
N ASN A 103 -15.46 -32.50 -2.04
CA ASN A 103 -14.99 -31.53 -1.06
C ASN A 103 -13.55 -31.06 -1.36
N ALA A 104 -12.66 -31.96 -1.80
CA ALA A 104 -11.30 -31.59 -2.18
C ALA A 104 -11.24 -30.67 -3.42
N ASN A 105 -12.00 -30.98 -4.48
CA ASN A 105 -12.11 -30.13 -5.67
C ASN A 105 -12.70 -28.75 -5.32
N LEU A 106 -13.73 -28.70 -4.48
CA LEU A 106 -14.32 -27.45 -4.01
C LEU A 106 -13.31 -26.62 -3.21
N VAL A 107 -12.58 -27.24 -2.27
CA VAL A 107 -11.53 -26.57 -1.49
C VAL A 107 -10.44 -26.02 -2.40
N LEU A 108 -9.98 -26.79 -3.39
CA LEU A 108 -8.98 -26.34 -4.36
C LEU A 108 -9.48 -25.12 -5.15
N ALA A 109 -10.72 -25.16 -5.65
CA ALA A 109 -11.32 -24.05 -6.37
C ALA A 109 -11.44 -22.77 -5.50
N ILE A 110 -11.79 -22.92 -4.22
CA ILE A 110 -11.84 -21.80 -3.27
C ILE A 110 -10.44 -21.22 -3.05
N LEU A 111 -9.43 -22.06 -2.80
CA LEU A 111 -8.05 -21.62 -2.57
C LEU A 111 -7.45 -20.93 -3.81
N GLN A 112 -7.70 -21.46 -5.00
CA GLN A 112 -7.26 -20.84 -6.26
C GLN A 112 -7.94 -19.49 -6.50
N THR A 113 -9.25 -19.41 -6.24
CA THR A 113 -9.99 -18.15 -6.36
C THR A 113 -9.46 -17.11 -5.39
N ASP A 114 -9.24 -17.47 -4.13
CA ASP A 114 -8.68 -16.58 -3.11
C ASP A 114 -7.26 -16.11 -3.46
N LEU A 115 -6.39 -17.02 -3.92
CA LEU A 115 -5.05 -16.69 -4.41
C LEU A 115 -5.14 -15.65 -5.54
N SER A 116 -6.03 -15.87 -6.51
CA SER A 116 -6.18 -14.96 -7.66
C SER A 116 -6.61 -13.55 -7.23
N ARG A 117 -7.47 -13.42 -6.22
CA ARG A 117 -7.94 -12.14 -5.66
C ARG A 117 -6.80 -11.39 -4.97
N THR A 118 -6.03 -12.06 -4.14
CA THR A 118 -4.90 -11.43 -3.43
C THR A 118 -3.78 -11.04 -4.40
N GLN A 119 -3.46 -11.91 -5.37
CA GLN A 119 -2.51 -11.57 -6.43
C GLN A 119 -2.98 -10.40 -7.30
N PHE A 120 -4.29 -10.29 -7.57
CA PHE A 120 -4.85 -9.13 -8.28
C PHE A 120 -4.60 -7.83 -7.50
N LEU A 121 -4.88 -7.81 -6.19
CA LEU A 121 -4.63 -6.64 -5.35
C LEU A 121 -3.17 -6.22 -5.35
N VAL A 122 -2.24 -7.17 -5.13
CA VAL A 122 -0.79 -6.90 -5.14
C VAL A 122 -0.36 -6.33 -6.50
N ARG A 123 -0.71 -7.00 -7.61
CA ARG A 123 -0.34 -6.52 -8.95
C ARG A 123 -0.96 -5.15 -9.26
N SER A 124 -2.21 -4.92 -8.86
CA SER A 124 -2.89 -3.64 -9.09
C SER A 124 -2.24 -2.50 -8.29
N LEU A 125 -1.85 -2.75 -7.03
CA LEU A 125 -1.14 -1.78 -6.21
C LEU A 125 0.21 -1.42 -6.85
N LEU A 126 1.02 -2.43 -7.19
CA LEU A 126 2.34 -2.20 -7.79
C LEU A 126 2.25 -1.48 -9.14
N ARG A 127 1.28 -1.82 -10.00
CA ARG A 127 1.07 -1.10 -11.27
C ARG A 127 0.70 0.36 -11.07
N GLN A 128 -0.16 0.67 -10.09
CA GLN A 128 -0.54 2.05 -9.79
C GLN A 128 0.66 2.86 -9.31
N ARG A 129 1.48 2.28 -8.44
CA ARG A 129 2.72 2.90 -7.94
C ARG A 129 3.70 3.16 -9.07
N LEU A 130 3.97 2.15 -9.91
CA LEU A 130 4.84 2.31 -11.08
C LEU A 130 4.33 3.40 -12.02
N ALA A 131 3.02 3.50 -12.27
CA ALA A 131 2.46 4.55 -13.11
C ALA A 131 2.72 5.96 -12.55
N LYS A 132 2.57 6.16 -11.24
CA LYS A 132 2.89 7.43 -10.58
C LYS A 132 4.39 7.74 -10.62
N ILE A 133 5.22 6.74 -10.35
CA ILE A 133 6.69 6.85 -10.39
C ILE A 133 7.15 7.27 -11.80
N THR A 134 6.63 6.62 -12.85
CA THR A 134 6.98 6.98 -14.24
C THR A 134 6.44 8.35 -14.66
N LYS A 135 5.28 8.76 -14.14
CA LYS A 135 4.67 10.06 -14.46
C LYS A 135 5.53 11.22 -13.95
N TYR A 136 6.03 11.10 -12.73
CA TYR A 136 6.82 12.14 -12.05
C TYR A 136 8.27 11.67 -11.81
N ALA A 137 8.89 11.05 -12.83
CA ALA A 137 10.18 10.36 -12.69
C ALA A 137 11.31 11.29 -12.22
N THR A 138 11.46 12.45 -12.87
CA THR A 138 12.49 13.44 -12.52
C THR A 138 12.28 14.03 -11.12
N TYR A 139 11.02 14.24 -10.71
CA TYR A 139 10.66 14.73 -9.38
C TYR A 139 11.11 13.76 -8.28
N TYR A 140 10.75 12.47 -8.41
CA TYR A 140 11.12 11.46 -7.42
C TYR A 140 12.63 11.19 -7.39
N LEU A 141 13.34 11.34 -8.52
CA LEU A 141 14.80 11.25 -8.54
C LEU A 141 15.46 12.43 -7.81
N ALA A 142 14.96 13.65 -7.98
CA ALA A 142 15.45 14.82 -7.27
C ALA A 142 15.19 14.69 -5.75
N GLU A 143 14.01 14.21 -5.37
CA GLU A 143 13.66 13.94 -3.97
C GLU A 143 14.59 12.90 -3.31
N GLN A 144 14.94 11.84 -4.05
CA GLN A 144 15.92 10.84 -3.59
C GLN A 144 17.33 11.44 -3.39
N ALA A 145 17.76 12.32 -4.28
CA ALA A 145 19.06 12.98 -4.18
C ALA A 145 19.13 13.91 -2.95
N THR A 146 18.06 14.69 -2.72
CA THR A 146 17.94 15.57 -1.55
C THR A 146 17.86 14.81 -0.23
N SER A 147 17.29 13.60 -0.24
CA SER A 147 17.14 12.75 0.95
C SER A 147 18.46 12.17 1.49
N GLY A 148 19.61 12.46 0.86
CA GLY A 148 20.94 12.24 1.45
C GLY A 148 21.25 10.79 1.80
N GLY A 149 20.72 9.82 1.06
CA GLY A 149 20.98 8.39 1.26
C GLY A 149 20.24 7.75 2.44
N ARG A 150 19.31 8.47 3.11
CA ARG A 150 18.35 7.82 4.00
C ARG A 150 17.42 6.94 3.15
N PRO A 151 17.07 5.71 3.59
CA PRO A 151 16.10 4.90 2.86
C PRO A 151 14.81 5.70 2.77
N SER A 152 14.41 6.12 1.55
CA SER A 152 13.14 6.80 1.38
C SER A 152 12.06 5.79 1.74
N VAL A 153 11.30 6.05 2.80
CA VAL A 153 10.16 5.20 3.19
C VAL A 153 9.12 5.13 2.05
N THR A 154 9.17 6.09 1.13
CA THR A 154 8.27 6.26 -0.02
C THR A 154 8.38 5.15 -1.08
N MET A 155 9.57 4.61 -1.35
CA MET A 155 9.79 3.66 -2.47
C MET A 155 10.52 2.40 -2.01
N SER A 156 10.17 1.27 -2.62
CA SER A 156 10.91 0.02 -2.43
C SER A 156 12.26 0.03 -3.17
N PRO A 157 13.25 -0.78 -2.77
CA PRO A 157 14.54 -0.85 -3.47
C PRO A 157 14.41 -1.23 -4.95
N SER A 158 13.44 -2.09 -5.29
CA SER A 158 13.16 -2.47 -6.68
C SER A 158 12.50 -1.35 -7.48
N GLU A 159 11.62 -0.56 -6.85
CA GLU A 159 11.04 0.65 -7.45
C GLU A 159 12.13 1.70 -7.75
N VAL A 160 13.08 1.90 -6.84
CA VAL A 160 14.23 2.80 -7.05
C VAL A 160 15.10 2.34 -8.22
N ALA A 161 15.43 1.04 -8.27
CA ALA A 161 16.22 0.47 -9.36
C ALA A 161 15.51 0.61 -10.71
N PHE A 162 14.19 0.33 -10.74
CA PHE A 162 13.35 0.52 -11.92
C PHE A 162 13.35 1.97 -12.40
N LEU A 163 13.13 2.94 -11.50
CA LEU A 163 13.10 4.36 -11.83
C LEU A 163 14.43 4.84 -12.44
N ARG A 164 15.56 4.45 -11.85
CA ARG A 164 16.90 4.80 -12.38
C ARG A 164 17.12 4.23 -13.78
N HIS A 165 16.75 2.96 -13.99
CA HIS A 165 16.90 2.31 -15.29
C HIS A 165 15.99 2.95 -16.35
N HIS A 166 14.74 3.23 -16.00
CA HIS A 166 13.78 3.89 -16.87
C HIS A 166 14.26 5.27 -17.31
N GLN A 167 14.77 6.09 -16.37
CA GLN A 167 15.28 7.43 -16.69
C GLN A 167 16.54 7.38 -17.55
N ALA A 168 17.44 6.43 -17.31
CA ALA A 168 18.65 6.25 -18.12
C ALA A 168 18.29 5.93 -19.59
N LEU A 169 17.35 5.01 -19.81
CA LEU A 169 16.87 4.65 -21.15
C LEU A 169 16.18 5.82 -21.86
N LEU A 170 15.35 6.60 -21.15
CA LEU A 170 14.73 7.79 -21.72
C LEU A 170 15.76 8.87 -22.05
N GLY A 171 16.76 9.06 -21.18
CA GLY A 171 17.87 9.98 -21.42
C GLY A 171 18.64 9.63 -22.70
N GLU A 172 19.03 8.36 -22.86
CA GLU A 172 19.72 7.86 -24.06
C GLU A 172 18.87 8.02 -25.33
N LEU A 173 17.57 7.74 -25.24
CA LEU A 173 16.63 7.94 -26.34
C LEU A 173 16.54 9.42 -26.74
N TYR A 174 16.38 10.33 -25.78
CA TYR A 174 16.29 11.76 -26.07
C TYR A 174 17.61 12.33 -26.60
N GLU A 175 18.74 11.87 -26.05
CA GLU A 175 20.07 12.27 -26.50
C GLU A 175 20.34 11.86 -27.94
N SER A 176 20.08 10.61 -28.28
CA SER A 176 20.23 10.07 -29.64
C SER A 176 19.24 10.68 -30.63
N SER A 177 18.02 10.99 -30.19
CA SER A 177 16.96 11.47 -31.08
C SER A 177 17.05 12.96 -31.39
N PHE A 178 17.28 13.82 -30.38
CA PHE A 178 17.18 15.28 -30.59
C PHE A 178 18.07 16.15 -29.68
N LEU A 179 18.42 15.76 -28.45
CA LEU A 179 19.16 16.66 -27.56
C LEU A 179 20.58 16.96 -28.08
N ASN A 180 21.19 16.03 -28.82
CA ASN A 180 22.49 16.26 -29.46
C ASN A 180 22.46 17.38 -30.52
N ALA A 181 21.30 17.65 -31.12
CA ALA A 181 21.11 18.75 -32.06
C ALA A 181 20.91 20.11 -31.37
N PHE A 182 20.59 20.12 -30.07
CA PHE A 182 20.37 21.36 -29.33
C PHE A 182 21.67 22.02 -28.83
N PRO A 183 21.69 23.35 -28.66
CA PRO A 183 22.75 24.07 -27.96
C PRO A 183 22.90 23.56 -26.52
N GLN A 184 24.12 23.59 -25.97
CA GLN A 184 24.43 23.02 -24.65
C GLN A 184 23.54 23.54 -23.51
N GLY A 185 23.13 24.81 -23.56
CA GLY A 185 22.26 25.42 -22.55
C GLY A 185 20.83 24.85 -22.50
N LEU A 186 20.35 24.20 -23.57
CA LEU A 186 18.98 23.64 -23.65
C LEU A 186 18.95 22.11 -23.58
N ARG A 187 20.10 21.46 -23.34
CA ARG A 187 20.17 19.99 -23.26
C ARG A 187 19.68 19.44 -21.92
N ARG A 188 19.58 20.29 -20.91
CA ARG A 188 19.17 19.90 -19.56
C ARG A 188 17.65 19.71 -19.50
N LEU A 189 17.22 18.61 -18.89
CA LEU A 189 15.81 18.25 -18.72
C LEU A 189 15.26 18.60 -17.33
N ASP A 190 16.11 19.18 -16.48
CA ASP A 190 15.84 19.58 -15.10
C ASP A 190 15.89 21.10 -14.93
N ASP A 191 15.78 21.87 -16.02
CA ASP A 191 15.91 23.32 -15.97
C ASP A 191 14.63 24.00 -15.44
N SER A 192 14.82 25.06 -14.65
CA SER A 192 13.77 25.93 -14.11
C SER A 192 13.93 27.40 -14.53
N SER A 193 14.94 27.71 -15.35
CA SER A 193 15.27 29.08 -15.77
C SER A 193 14.25 29.74 -16.70
N GLY A 194 13.39 28.94 -17.35
CA GLY A 194 12.41 29.40 -18.36
C GLY A 194 11.08 29.93 -17.82
N GLY A 195 10.95 30.18 -16.52
CA GLY A 195 9.70 30.63 -15.89
C GLY A 195 8.64 29.54 -15.68
N VAL A 196 8.86 28.34 -16.25
CA VAL A 196 8.12 27.11 -15.96
C VAL A 196 9.14 26.05 -15.57
N ALA A 197 8.99 25.46 -14.38
CA ALA A 197 9.84 24.35 -13.96
C ALA A 197 9.59 23.14 -14.87
N MET A 198 10.64 22.60 -15.50
CA MET A 198 10.52 21.40 -16.34
C MET A 198 10.25 20.12 -15.54
N VAL A 199 10.46 20.17 -14.22
CA VAL A 199 10.17 19.06 -13.30
C VAL A 199 8.73 19.21 -12.80
N GLU A 200 7.82 18.45 -13.40
CA GLU A 200 6.44 18.34 -12.91
C GLU A 200 6.40 17.42 -11.68
N GLY A 201 5.73 17.88 -10.62
CA GLY A 201 5.45 17.10 -9.41
C GLY A 201 3.96 16.78 -9.25
N PRO A 202 3.62 15.92 -8.28
CA PRO A 202 2.23 15.69 -7.90
C PRO A 202 1.54 16.99 -7.44
N ASP A 203 0.26 17.19 -7.77
CA ASP A 203 -0.49 18.38 -7.36
C ASP A 203 -0.92 18.30 -5.88
N PRO A 204 -0.36 19.13 -4.98
CA PRO A 204 -0.71 19.12 -3.56
C PRO A 204 -2.12 19.69 -3.30
N SER A 205 -2.68 20.43 -4.25
CA SER A 205 -4.00 21.06 -4.14
C SER A 205 -5.16 20.20 -4.63
N GLN A 206 -4.86 19.05 -5.23
CA GLN A 206 -5.87 18.11 -5.74
C GLN A 206 -6.85 17.70 -4.64
N ALA A 207 -8.14 17.74 -4.96
CA ALA A 207 -9.19 17.37 -4.01
C ALA A 207 -9.28 15.85 -3.86
N VAL A 208 -9.33 15.38 -2.61
CA VAL A 208 -9.46 13.98 -2.23
C VAL A 208 -10.62 13.79 -1.25
N VAL A 209 -11.25 12.62 -1.30
CA VAL A 209 -12.27 12.24 -0.33
C VAL A 209 -11.62 11.41 0.77
N VAL A 210 -11.79 11.83 2.01
CA VAL A 210 -11.20 11.16 3.18
C VAL A 210 -12.26 10.83 4.21
N ARG A 211 -12.06 9.71 4.92
CA ARG A 211 -12.80 9.28 6.09
C ARG A 211 -11.90 9.34 7.32
N CYS A 212 -12.39 9.91 8.42
CA CYS A 212 -11.65 9.91 9.68
C CYS A 212 -11.76 8.56 10.40
N LEU A 213 -10.61 7.92 10.66
CA LEU A 213 -10.51 6.67 11.43
C LEU A 213 -10.08 6.90 12.89
N ALA A 214 -9.53 8.08 13.21
CA ALA A 214 -9.08 8.38 14.56
C ALA A 214 -10.23 8.28 15.60
N GLU A 215 -9.91 7.73 16.77
CA GLU A 215 -10.81 7.73 17.91
C GLU A 215 -10.91 9.16 18.48
N GLY A 216 -12.10 9.75 18.43
CA GLY A 216 -12.35 11.12 18.86
C GLY A 216 -12.33 12.14 17.72
N THR A 217 -11.58 13.22 17.89
CA THR A 217 -11.51 14.34 16.95
C THR A 217 -10.10 14.46 16.37
N TRP A 218 -9.97 14.23 15.07
CA TRP A 218 -8.73 14.48 14.33
C TRP A 218 -8.58 15.96 14.01
N SER A 219 -7.34 16.48 14.03
CA SER A 219 -7.03 17.82 13.53
C SER A 219 -5.60 17.90 12.99
N ASN A 220 -5.41 18.69 11.93
CA ASN A 220 -4.10 18.91 11.30
C ASN A 220 -3.32 20.11 11.86
N GLY A 221 -3.67 20.62 13.05
CA GLY A 221 -3.01 21.82 13.62
C GLY A 221 -1.49 21.69 13.69
N ARG A 222 -1.00 20.52 14.14
CA ARG A 222 0.44 20.20 14.17
C ARG A 222 1.07 20.24 12.78
N ASP A 223 0.35 19.74 11.78
CA ASP A 223 0.85 19.67 10.40
C ASP A 223 0.98 21.07 9.77
N ILE A 224 0.12 22.01 10.16
CA ILE A 224 0.16 23.41 9.75
C ILE A 224 1.31 24.15 10.44
N ASP A 225 1.47 23.96 11.74
CA ASP A 225 2.55 24.59 12.51
C ASP A 225 3.92 24.13 11.97
N ASP A 226 4.10 22.83 11.74
CA ASP A 226 5.30 22.26 11.11
C ASP A 226 5.60 22.88 9.74
N ALA A 227 4.56 23.06 8.91
CA ALA A 227 4.70 23.62 7.57
C ALA A 227 5.14 25.10 7.61
N ARG A 228 4.59 25.86 8.56
CA ARG A 228 4.94 27.27 8.79
C ARG A 228 6.36 27.42 9.32
N ASP A 229 6.75 26.59 10.29
CA ASP A 229 8.08 26.62 10.91
C ASP A 229 9.17 26.17 9.93
N SER A 230 8.87 25.22 9.05
CA SER A 230 9.79 24.71 8.04
C SER A 230 9.83 25.56 6.76
N GLY A 231 8.97 26.57 6.63
CA GLY A 231 8.86 27.42 5.42
C GLY A 231 8.43 26.65 4.16
N ILE A 232 7.68 25.55 4.32
CA ILE A 232 7.25 24.72 3.18
C ILE A 232 5.97 25.34 2.59
N GLU A 233 6.10 26.03 1.45
CA GLU A 233 4.97 26.72 0.80
C GLU A 233 3.83 25.78 0.37
N GLU A 234 4.15 24.53 0.05
CA GLU A 234 3.18 23.51 -0.39
C GLU A 234 2.56 22.70 0.78
N GLY A 235 2.88 23.05 2.03
CA GLY A 235 2.40 22.35 3.22
C GLY A 235 0.92 22.59 3.55
N ALA A 236 0.45 21.93 4.60
CA ALA A 236 -0.91 22.12 5.13
C ALA A 236 -1.11 23.59 5.53
N ASN A 237 -2.23 24.17 5.13
CA ASN A 237 -2.50 25.58 5.37
C ASN A 237 -3.92 25.89 5.86
N VAL A 238 -4.87 24.95 5.71
CA VAL A 238 -6.23 25.08 6.23
C VAL A 238 -6.39 24.19 7.45
N GLY A 239 -6.81 24.79 8.57
CA GLY A 239 -7.16 24.06 9.80
C GLY A 239 -8.41 23.20 9.60
N LEU A 240 -8.24 21.88 9.71
CA LEU A 240 -9.30 20.89 9.61
C LEU A 240 -9.55 20.23 10.96
N ARG A 241 -10.81 19.91 11.23
CA ARG A 241 -11.22 19.18 12.43
C ARG A 241 -12.34 18.20 12.08
N MET A 242 -12.04 16.91 12.11
CA MET A 242 -12.98 15.85 11.74
C MET A 242 -13.30 14.97 12.95
N ARG A 243 -14.55 14.54 13.09
CA ARG A 243 -14.92 13.50 14.06
C ARG A 243 -14.76 12.12 13.44
N SER A 244 -14.57 11.12 14.29
CA SER A 244 -14.54 9.71 13.88
C SER A 244 -15.72 9.35 12.97
N GLY A 245 -15.43 8.73 11.83
CA GLY A 245 -16.42 8.32 10.83
C GLY A 245 -16.88 9.41 9.85
N GLU A 246 -16.55 10.68 10.05
CA GLU A 246 -16.92 11.75 9.11
C GLU A 246 -16.16 11.62 7.79
N VAL A 247 -16.84 11.98 6.68
CA VAL A 247 -16.32 11.90 5.31
C VAL A 247 -16.32 13.29 4.68
N TRP A 248 -15.15 13.79 4.30
CA TRP A 248 -14.98 15.15 3.80
C TRP A 248 -14.25 15.15 2.44
N LEU A 249 -14.53 16.16 1.62
CA LEU A 249 -13.77 16.50 0.42
C LEU A 249 -12.82 17.65 0.76
N VAL A 250 -11.52 17.40 0.67
CA VAL A 250 -10.46 18.30 1.14
C VAL A 250 -9.27 18.30 0.19
N ARG A 251 -8.37 19.27 0.32
CA ARG A 251 -7.14 19.31 -0.50
C ARG A 251 -6.12 18.33 0.06
N TRP A 252 -5.40 17.64 -0.83
CA TRP A 252 -4.43 16.62 -0.46
C TRP A 252 -3.39 17.11 0.56
N ARG A 253 -2.82 18.30 0.37
CA ARG A 253 -1.81 18.88 1.26
C ARG A 253 -2.24 18.99 2.73
N ASP A 254 -3.53 19.20 2.99
CA ASP A 254 -4.04 19.42 4.34
C ASP A 254 -4.26 18.12 5.11
N VAL A 255 -4.28 16.97 4.41
CA VAL A 255 -4.57 15.64 4.96
C VAL A 255 -3.47 14.60 4.74
N LYS A 256 -2.49 14.87 3.87
CA LYS A 256 -1.39 13.96 3.51
C LYS A 256 -0.77 13.28 4.73
N LYS A 257 -0.28 14.06 5.70
CA LYS A 257 0.36 13.53 6.91
C LYS A 257 -0.60 12.69 7.76
N GLY A 258 -1.89 13.05 7.82
CA GLY A 258 -2.92 12.26 8.50
C GLY A 258 -3.17 10.90 7.85
N VAL A 259 -3.11 10.84 6.51
CA VAL A 259 -3.20 9.59 5.74
C VAL A 259 -1.95 8.74 5.94
N GLU A 260 -0.75 9.33 5.92
CA GLU A 260 0.52 8.62 6.18
C GLU A 260 0.59 8.02 7.59
N ARG A 261 -0.02 8.67 8.59
CA ARG A 261 -0.15 8.16 9.96
C ARG A 261 -1.25 7.09 10.13
N GLY A 262 -2.09 6.88 9.12
CA GLY A 262 -3.24 5.96 9.19
C GLY A 262 -4.42 6.49 10.01
N GLU A 263 -4.46 7.78 10.32
CA GLU A 263 -5.56 8.44 11.03
C GLU A 263 -6.74 8.74 10.10
N LEU A 264 -6.45 8.90 8.81
CA LEU A 264 -7.40 9.15 7.74
C LEU A 264 -7.28 8.07 6.66
N GLU A 265 -8.41 7.70 6.09
CA GLU A 265 -8.51 6.74 5.00
C GLU A 265 -9.05 7.43 3.75
N LEU A 266 -8.39 7.24 2.61
CA LEU A 266 -8.87 7.73 1.33
C LEU A 266 -9.98 6.83 0.79
N LEU A 267 -11.02 7.44 0.23
CA LEU A 267 -12.17 6.75 -0.36
C LEU A 267 -12.13 6.72 -1.89
#